data_AF-A0A1M7F3P4-F1
#
_entry.id   AF-A0A1M7F3P4-F1
#
_cell.length_a   1.000
_cell.length_b   1.000
_cell.length_c   1.000
_cell.angle_alpha   90.00
_cell.angle_beta   90.00
_cell.angle_gamma   90.00
#
_symmetry.space_group_name_H-M   'P 1'
#
loop_
_entity.id
_entity.type
_entity.pdbx_description
1 polymer ?
#
loop_
_entity_poly.entity_id
_entity_poly.type
_entity_poly.pdbx_seq_one_letter_code
_entity_poly.pdbx_strand_id
1 'polypeptide(L)'
;MSVGLYLLESKNWYYFDLIPKFDEELSTFMNSCSESKFIRINMTGKESYFIVPVKHFSTTGVHYLGKDVGYREKKMGEVIKMSAEEAYRFLTSLVYGGNTAIENPEETYIKYFSEEFDEYFDKGQRIAESIDSFIDSAKAGALFNFFGYENENLLEFISKNIALESNYDKKAAIIQWFSEYTHSLLKTAVGKYIEEGMIYNSNVEHTFISQSVNKVNVGFDEYISDGSAVRREKAESFIRTHVVYYNLYPVLRHLAYLGSIEEEILYQIIDTEIDSLREVYGDALNFIYETIEARLFLKQVYSVNEDTWKEYIRQHNFLINPKHYSKKLIKPDYGEILHKRYFNNGTLEITLRAFNPETDMEFLHEWSNMEYAKKYWEMDVDKQEFEEAYIKHMGVDYSHPYIGLLNGNPIFTLELYWAIKDEVGKYYRFNPGDYGFHMLIAPAKEKIPHFSTYALAMCMEYFFSFPQLTRMIGEASASHKGTHNLITKVGCEFNRSLALPYKTSNLTFLDREKFYETTEDIFKNSVLKINITT
;
A
#
# COMPACT_ATOMS: atom_id res chain seq x y z
N MET A 1 9.21 17.67 14.63
CA MET A 1 8.53 16.72 15.51
C MET A 1 7.32 16.19 14.77
N SER A 2 7.41 14.98 14.21
CA SER A 2 6.62 14.67 13.04
C SER A 2 5.24 14.11 13.40
N VAL A 3 4.20 14.76 12.87
CA VAL A 3 2.89 14.12 12.59
C VAL A 3 3.07 12.74 11.95
N GLY A 4 4.19 12.50 11.25
CA GLY A 4 4.62 11.20 10.72
C GLY A 4 4.70 10.07 11.76
N LEU A 5 5.21 10.32 12.97
CA LEU A 5 5.19 9.32 14.05
C LEU A 5 3.76 8.89 14.40
N TYR A 6 2.82 9.84 14.47
CA TYR A 6 1.42 9.53 14.74
C TYR A 6 0.80 8.71 13.59
N LEU A 7 1.12 9.05 12.35
CA LEU A 7 0.65 8.34 11.15
C LEU A 7 1.15 6.89 11.11
N LEU A 8 2.36 6.62 11.61
CA LEU A 8 2.93 5.28 11.66
C LEU A 8 2.11 4.33 12.56
N GLU A 9 1.57 4.84 13.66
CA GLU A 9 0.91 4.04 14.70
C GLU A 9 -0.62 4.08 14.65
N SER A 10 -1.18 5.15 14.09
CA SER A 10 -2.63 5.33 13.95
C SER A 10 -3.15 4.73 12.66
N LYS A 11 -4.40 4.29 12.67
CA LYS A 11 -5.14 3.86 11.46
C LYS A 11 -6.21 4.86 11.02
N ASN A 12 -6.38 5.96 11.76
CA ASN A 12 -7.44 6.93 11.52
C ASN A 12 -7.01 8.01 10.54
N TRP A 13 -6.42 7.61 9.43
CA TRP A 13 -6.01 8.52 8.36
C TRP A 13 -6.12 7.86 6.99
N TYR A 14 -6.13 8.68 5.94
CA TYR A 14 -6.03 8.21 4.57
C TYR A 14 -5.27 9.21 3.69
N TYR A 15 -4.56 8.69 2.69
CA TYR A 15 -3.91 9.48 1.65
C TYR A 15 -4.90 9.86 0.56
N PHE A 16 -4.69 11.02 -0.07
CA PHE A 16 -5.37 11.43 -1.28
C PHE A 16 -4.59 12.53 -2.02
N ASP A 17 -4.83 12.68 -3.32
CA ASP A 17 -4.20 13.67 -4.20
C ASP A 17 -5.19 14.35 -5.15
N LEU A 18 -6.48 14.25 -4.84
CA LEU A 18 -7.56 14.94 -5.55
C LEU A 18 -8.02 16.15 -4.74
N ILE A 19 -8.14 17.29 -5.42
CA ILE A 19 -8.71 18.51 -4.86
C ILE A 19 -10.25 18.38 -4.93
N PRO A 20 -10.98 18.54 -3.82
CA PRO A 20 -12.44 18.47 -3.83
C PRO A 20 -13.05 19.64 -4.60
N LYS A 21 -14.12 19.36 -5.35
CA LYS A 21 -14.89 20.34 -6.13
C LYS A 21 -16.06 20.90 -5.33
N PHE A 22 -16.64 20.10 -4.43
CA PHE A 22 -17.83 20.45 -3.65
C PHE A 22 -17.50 20.91 -2.22
N ASP A 23 -16.21 21.10 -1.89
CA ASP A 23 -15.73 21.62 -0.61
C ASP A 23 -14.78 22.81 -0.82
N GLU A 24 -15.34 24.01 -0.94
CA GLU A 24 -14.60 25.24 -1.31
C GLU A 24 -13.50 25.60 -0.29
N GLU A 25 -13.79 25.46 1.00
CA GLU A 25 -12.85 25.76 2.09
C GLU A 25 -11.63 24.82 2.06
N LEU A 26 -11.90 23.51 1.89
CA LEU A 26 -10.83 22.52 1.76
C LEU A 26 -10.03 22.72 0.48
N SER A 27 -10.70 22.97 -0.64
CA SER A 27 -10.07 23.27 -1.92
C SER A 27 -9.17 24.51 -1.83
N THR A 28 -9.64 25.58 -1.19
CA THR A 28 -8.87 26.82 -0.99
C THR A 28 -7.61 26.57 -0.16
N PHE A 29 -7.72 25.83 0.94
CA PHE A 29 -6.57 25.45 1.75
C PHE A 29 -5.56 24.61 0.94
N MET A 30 -6.03 23.57 0.26
CA MET A 30 -5.16 22.67 -0.51
C MET A 30 -4.44 23.41 -1.65
N ASN A 31 -5.15 24.27 -2.38
CA ASN A 31 -4.57 25.10 -3.44
C ASN A 31 -3.59 26.17 -2.91
N SER A 32 -3.61 26.48 -1.61
CA SER A 32 -2.63 27.36 -0.97
C SER A 32 -1.32 26.64 -0.60
N CYS A 33 -1.30 25.31 -0.64
CA CYS A 33 -0.12 24.50 -0.34
C CYS A 33 0.75 24.34 -1.60
N SER A 34 2.07 24.16 -1.40
CA SER A 34 2.99 23.84 -2.51
C SER A 34 2.90 22.38 -2.95
N GLU A 35 2.44 21.52 -2.07
CA GLU A 35 2.28 20.08 -2.26
C GLU A 35 0.93 19.77 -2.91
N SER A 36 0.90 18.76 -3.79
CA SER A 36 -0.32 18.26 -4.45
C SER A 36 -0.89 17.00 -3.81
N LYS A 37 -0.22 16.47 -2.78
CA LYS A 37 -0.56 15.24 -2.09
C LYS A 37 -0.87 15.54 -0.65
N PHE A 38 -1.85 14.85 -0.08
CA PHE A 38 -2.36 15.14 1.25
C PHE A 38 -2.68 13.87 2.02
N ILE A 39 -2.59 13.95 3.34
CA ILE A 39 -3.10 12.95 4.27
C ILE A 39 -4.17 13.61 5.11
N ARG A 40 -5.35 13.00 5.18
CA ARG A 40 -6.39 13.39 6.13
C ARG A 40 -6.30 12.52 7.37
N ILE A 41 -6.21 13.13 8.55
CA ILE A 41 -6.23 12.45 9.85
C ILE A 41 -7.56 12.75 10.53
N ASN A 42 -8.40 11.74 10.72
CA ASN A 42 -9.70 11.89 11.38
C ASN A 42 -9.56 11.74 12.90
N MET A 43 -10.17 12.64 13.67
CA MET A 43 -10.15 12.59 15.13
C MET A 43 -11.15 11.55 15.64
N THR A 44 -10.68 10.53 16.37
CA THR A 44 -11.53 9.47 16.90
C THR A 44 -12.69 10.04 17.74
N GLY A 45 -13.92 9.70 17.37
CA GLY A 45 -15.13 10.13 18.10
C GLY A 45 -15.46 11.61 17.97
N LYS A 46 -14.85 12.34 17.01
CA LYS A 46 -15.10 13.75 16.76
C LYS A 46 -15.35 14.02 15.28
N GLU A 47 -16.01 15.13 14.98
CA GLU A 47 -16.23 15.63 13.61
C GLU A 47 -15.11 16.58 13.16
N SER A 48 -13.90 16.42 13.70
CA SER A 48 -12.74 17.21 13.31
C SER A 48 -11.65 16.35 12.67
N TYR A 49 -10.85 16.98 11.82
CA TYR A 49 -9.76 16.30 11.12
C TYR A 49 -8.62 17.28 10.78
N PHE A 50 -7.45 16.72 10.56
CA PHE A 50 -6.31 17.44 9.97
C PHE A 50 -6.15 17.08 8.51
N ILE A 51 -5.62 18.03 7.73
CA ILE A 51 -5.18 17.87 6.35
C ILE A 51 -3.70 18.22 6.32
N VAL A 52 -2.87 17.21 6.10
CA VAL A 52 -1.42 17.31 6.17
C VAL A 52 -0.88 17.24 4.75
N PRO A 53 -0.28 18.31 4.21
CA PRO A 53 0.38 18.24 2.91
C PRO A 53 1.56 17.26 2.96
N VAL A 54 1.84 16.60 1.84
CA VAL A 54 2.82 15.52 1.74
C VAL A 54 3.77 15.80 0.59
N LYS A 55 5.06 15.92 0.92
CA LYS A 55 6.15 16.05 -0.06
C LYS A 55 6.53 14.71 -0.66
N HIS A 56 6.56 13.66 0.17
CA HIS A 56 6.79 12.27 -0.25
C HIS A 56 5.89 11.33 0.53
N PHE A 57 5.00 10.64 -0.18
CA PHE A 57 4.19 9.58 0.40
C PHE A 57 4.95 8.27 0.26
N SER A 58 5.43 7.72 1.39
CA SER A 58 6.00 6.38 1.44
C SER A 58 4.97 5.34 1.87
N THR A 59 4.98 4.19 1.19
CA THR A 59 4.15 3.03 1.54
C THR A 59 4.70 2.25 2.74
N THR A 60 5.91 2.56 3.21
CA THR A 60 6.48 2.00 4.46
C THR A 60 5.90 2.63 5.73
N GLY A 61 5.01 3.63 5.61
CA GLY A 61 4.33 4.29 6.74
C GLY A 61 5.05 5.52 7.32
N VAL A 62 6.26 5.84 6.86
CA VAL A 62 7.00 7.04 7.29
C VAL A 62 7.01 8.05 6.14
N HIS A 63 6.28 9.15 6.23
CA HIS A 63 6.09 10.09 5.11
C HIS A 63 6.93 11.38 5.28
N TYR A 64 7.29 12.04 4.17
CA TYR A 64 7.87 13.38 4.23
C TYR A 64 6.76 14.42 4.13
N LEU A 65 6.54 15.17 5.22
CA LEU A 65 5.37 16.03 5.38
C LEU A 65 5.68 17.50 5.06
N GLY A 66 4.66 18.22 4.61
CA GLY A 66 4.64 19.67 4.48
C GLY A 66 4.58 20.36 5.85
N LYS A 67 4.91 21.66 5.86
CA LYS A 67 4.99 22.44 7.11
C LYS A 67 3.63 22.92 7.61
N ASP A 68 2.71 23.14 6.68
CA ASP A 68 1.47 23.86 6.90
C ASP A 68 0.29 22.89 6.95
N VAL A 69 -0.16 22.55 8.15
CA VAL A 69 -1.25 21.61 8.37
C VAL A 69 -2.58 22.37 8.47
N GLY A 70 -3.60 21.89 7.77
CA GLY A 70 -4.97 22.36 7.91
C GLY A 70 -5.67 21.61 9.03
N TYR A 71 -6.45 22.30 9.85
CA TYR A 71 -7.34 21.72 10.86
C TYR A 71 -8.75 22.19 10.57
N ARG A 72 -9.72 21.27 10.59
CA ARG A 72 -11.12 21.61 10.42
C ARG A 72 -11.97 20.90 11.45
N GLU A 73 -12.88 21.64 12.06
CA GLU A 73 -14.04 21.11 12.76
C GLU A 73 -15.25 21.23 11.84
N LYS A 74 -15.85 20.11 11.40
CA LYS A 74 -16.88 20.11 10.33
C LYS A 74 -18.00 21.12 10.57
N LYS A 75 -18.40 21.30 11.83
CA LYS A 75 -19.46 22.25 12.25
C LYS A 75 -19.12 23.72 12.01
N MET A 76 -17.83 24.07 11.97
CA MET A 76 -17.37 25.44 11.78
C MET A 76 -17.24 25.83 10.31
N GLY A 77 -17.21 24.85 9.40
CA GLY A 77 -17.08 25.08 7.96
C GLY A 77 -15.67 25.44 7.49
N GLU A 78 -14.89 26.19 8.27
CA GLU A 78 -13.57 26.72 7.90
C GLU A 78 -12.39 25.74 8.10
N VAL A 79 -11.33 25.91 7.31
CA VAL A 79 -10.03 25.23 7.49
C VAL A 79 -9.00 26.20 8.08
N ILE A 80 -8.54 25.93 9.31
CA ILE A 80 -7.55 26.73 10.03
C ILE A 80 -6.15 26.17 9.75
N LYS A 81 -5.24 27.02 9.28
CA LYS A 81 -3.83 26.66 9.07
C LYS A 81 -3.02 26.75 10.36
N MET A 82 -2.19 25.74 10.62
CA MET A 82 -1.25 25.68 11.74
C MET A 82 0.05 24.97 11.35
N SER A 83 1.08 25.05 12.19
CA SER A 83 2.33 24.32 11.94
C SER A 83 2.19 22.81 12.20
N ALA A 84 3.00 22.01 11.53
CA ALA A 84 3.07 20.57 11.79
C ALA A 84 3.44 20.23 13.25
N GLU A 85 4.20 21.08 13.93
CA GLU A 85 4.54 20.90 15.35
C GLU A 85 3.32 21.12 16.25
N GLU A 86 2.55 22.19 16.03
CA GLU A 86 1.31 22.46 16.75
C GLU A 86 0.29 21.33 16.54
N ALA A 87 0.15 20.86 15.30
CA ALA A 87 -0.72 19.73 14.97
C ALA A 87 -0.29 18.45 15.72
N TYR A 88 1.00 18.13 15.74
CA TYR A 88 1.51 16.97 16.50
C TYR A 88 1.23 17.09 17.99
N ARG A 89 1.50 18.25 18.61
CA ARG A 89 1.22 18.49 20.04
C ARG A 89 -0.28 18.36 20.33
N PHE A 90 -1.14 18.85 19.45
CA PHE A 90 -2.59 18.71 19.56
C PHE A 90 -3.00 17.23 19.50
N LEU A 91 -2.53 16.49 18.50
CA LEU A 91 -2.82 15.06 18.32
C LEU A 91 -2.43 14.24 19.55
N THR A 92 -1.19 14.40 20.02
CA THR A 92 -0.69 13.59 21.14
C THR A 92 -1.36 13.96 22.45
N SER A 93 -1.63 15.25 22.70
CA SER A 93 -2.38 15.67 23.90
C SER A 93 -3.81 15.10 23.93
N LEU A 94 -4.49 15.08 22.77
CA LEU A 94 -5.84 14.57 22.65
C LEU A 94 -5.90 13.04 22.87
N VAL A 95 -4.97 12.31 22.28
CA VAL A 95 -4.97 10.84 22.29
C VAL A 95 -4.41 10.28 23.59
N TYR A 96 -3.38 10.92 24.16
CA TYR A 96 -2.62 10.36 25.28
C TYR A 96 -2.62 11.20 26.57
N GLY A 97 -3.42 12.28 26.65
CA GLY A 97 -3.70 12.95 27.92
C GLY A 97 -2.60 13.88 28.46
N GLY A 98 -1.70 14.38 27.60
CA GLY A 98 -0.83 15.52 27.89
C GLY A 98 0.35 15.28 28.83
N ASN A 99 0.60 14.06 29.30
CA ASN A 99 1.68 13.77 30.23
C ASN A 99 2.95 13.31 29.50
N THR A 100 4.01 14.10 29.67
CA THR A 100 5.40 13.98 29.17
C THR A 100 5.65 14.39 27.72
N ALA A 101 6.13 15.63 27.53
CA ALA A 101 6.79 16.00 26.29
C ALA A 101 8.18 15.34 26.27
N ILE A 102 8.45 14.46 25.29
CA ILE A 102 9.82 14.07 24.96
C ILE A 102 10.41 15.18 24.08
N GLU A 103 11.59 15.68 24.44
CA GLU A 103 12.27 16.73 23.66
C GLU A 103 12.67 16.25 22.26
N ASN A 104 13.07 14.97 22.11
CA ASN A 104 13.35 14.33 20.83
C ASN A 104 12.74 12.92 20.69
N PRO A 105 11.46 12.80 20.28
CA PRO A 105 10.78 11.51 20.17
C PRO A 105 11.36 10.61 19.08
N GLU A 106 11.92 11.18 18.00
CA GLU A 106 12.51 10.41 16.90
C GLU A 106 13.83 9.75 17.33
N GLU A 107 14.73 10.48 18.01
CA GLU A 107 15.94 9.89 18.62
C GLU A 107 15.59 8.86 19.69
N THR A 108 14.56 9.13 20.49
CA THR A 108 14.12 8.18 21.52
C THR A 108 13.54 6.91 20.89
N TYR A 109 12.79 7.02 19.79
CA TYR A 109 12.30 5.87 19.02
C TYR A 109 13.46 5.04 18.47
N ILE A 110 14.49 5.71 17.92
CA ILE A 110 15.69 5.05 17.39
C ILE A 110 16.44 4.28 18.48
N LYS A 111 16.63 4.92 19.63
CA LYS A 111 17.21 4.27 20.80
C LYS A 111 16.41 3.04 21.21
N TYR A 112 15.08 3.14 21.19
CA TYR A 112 14.20 2.08 21.64
C TYR A 112 14.29 0.80 20.81
N PHE A 113 14.32 0.89 19.46
CA PHE A 113 14.53 -0.31 18.64
C PHE A 113 15.97 -0.84 18.74
N SER A 114 16.95 0.02 19.05
CA SER A 114 18.33 -0.41 19.27
C SER A 114 18.46 -1.22 20.58
N GLU A 115 17.67 -0.88 21.60
CA GLU A 115 17.58 -1.63 22.86
C GLU A 115 16.79 -2.95 22.74
N GLU A 116 15.99 -3.15 21.67
CA GLU A 116 15.28 -4.42 21.46
C GLU A 116 16.22 -5.62 21.40
N PHE A 117 17.42 -5.45 20.84
CA PHE A 117 18.43 -6.51 20.80
C PHE A 117 18.75 -7.02 22.22
N ASP A 118 18.94 -6.11 23.17
CA ASP A 118 19.23 -6.41 24.57
C ASP A 118 18.05 -7.06 25.32
N GLU A 119 16.82 -6.84 24.86
CA GLU A 119 15.63 -7.47 25.46
C GLU A 119 15.33 -8.84 24.87
N TYR A 120 15.64 -9.03 23.59
CA TYR A 120 15.42 -10.30 22.91
C TYR A 120 16.44 -11.35 23.34
N PHE A 121 17.65 -10.93 23.71
CA PHE A 121 18.79 -11.82 23.91
C PHE A 121 19.57 -11.54 25.20
N ASP A 122 20.24 -12.57 25.73
CA ASP A 122 21.07 -12.42 26.94
C ASP A 122 22.34 -11.62 26.61
N LYS A 123 22.58 -10.55 27.39
CA LYS A 123 23.77 -9.69 27.28
C LYS A 123 25.08 -10.49 27.40
N GLY A 124 25.08 -11.61 28.11
CA GLY A 124 26.26 -12.47 28.25
C GLY A 124 26.69 -13.20 26.97
N GLN A 125 25.82 -13.28 25.96
CA GLN A 125 26.08 -13.96 24.68
C GLN A 125 26.45 -12.99 23.55
N ARG A 126 26.34 -11.68 23.80
CA ARG A 126 26.57 -10.63 22.82
C ARG A 126 28.07 -10.43 22.57
N ILE A 127 28.42 -10.34 21.30
CA ILE A 127 29.73 -9.94 20.82
C ILE A 127 29.58 -8.59 20.15
N ALA A 128 30.45 -7.65 20.53
CA ALA A 128 30.57 -6.35 19.90
C ALA A 128 31.91 -6.28 19.16
N GLU A 129 31.88 -5.90 17.89
CA GLU A 129 33.09 -5.67 17.10
C GLU A 129 33.70 -4.31 17.43
N SER A 130 35.03 -4.19 17.31
CA SER A 130 35.70 -2.90 17.44
C SER A 130 35.33 -2.00 16.26
N ILE A 131 35.20 -0.70 16.48
CA ILE A 131 35.04 0.29 15.40
C ILE A 131 36.21 0.21 14.40
N ASP A 132 37.40 -0.19 14.85
CA ASP A 132 38.57 -0.41 13.99
C ASP A 132 38.36 -1.54 12.96
N SER A 133 37.41 -2.46 13.17
CA SER A 133 37.04 -3.50 12.19
C SER A 133 36.36 -2.92 10.95
N PHE A 134 35.87 -1.67 11.01
CA PHE A 134 35.10 -1.02 9.97
C PHE A 134 35.80 0.20 9.36
N ILE A 135 37.14 0.22 9.37
CA ILE A 135 37.94 1.23 8.67
C ILE A 135 37.49 1.28 7.19
N ASP A 136 37.36 2.50 6.64
CA ASP A 136 36.84 2.79 5.30
C ASP A 136 35.35 2.42 5.06
N SER A 137 34.59 2.15 6.12
CA SER A 137 33.13 1.95 6.04
C SER A 137 32.35 3.18 6.52
N ALA A 138 31.14 3.35 6.02
CA ALA A 138 30.18 4.34 6.51
C ALA A 138 29.09 3.68 7.36
N LYS A 139 28.72 4.31 8.47
CA LYS A 139 27.61 3.86 9.30
C LYS A 139 26.28 4.16 8.59
N ALA A 140 25.41 3.16 8.43
CA ALA A 140 24.17 3.31 7.67
C ALA A 140 23.24 4.35 8.31
N GLY A 141 23.10 4.38 9.65
CA GLY A 141 22.32 5.40 10.37
C GLY A 141 22.79 6.85 10.16
N ALA A 142 24.06 7.06 9.80
CA ALA A 142 24.58 8.38 9.42
C ALA A 142 24.20 8.80 7.99
N LEU A 143 23.86 7.83 7.13
CA LEU A 143 23.46 8.03 5.74
C LEU A 143 21.94 8.02 5.58
N PHE A 144 21.26 7.14 6.30
CA PHE A 144 19.83 6.86 6.22
C PHE A 144 19.21 7.04 7.60
N ASN A 145 18.34 8.04 7.74
CA ASN A 145 17.65 8.31 9.00
C ASN A 145 16.34 7.49 9.07
N PHE A 146 15.90 7.00 10.23
CA PHE A 146 14.60 6.31 10.30
C PHE A 146 13.38 7.22 10.09
N PHE A 147 13.45 8.53 10.36
CA PHE A 147 12.35 9.50 10.15
C PHE A 147 12.66 10.60 9.13
N GLY A 148 13.94 10.82 8.82
CA GLY A 148 14.41 11.88 7.93
C GLY A 148 14.26 11.58 6.43
N TYR A 149 14.42 12.62 5.62
CA TYR A 149 14.47 12.58 4.15
C TYR A 149 15.56 13.50 3.57
N GLU A 150 16.16 14.34 4.42
CA GLU A 150 17.13 15.37 4.04
C GLU A 150 18.54 14.88 4.37
N ASN A 151 19.20 14.27 3.37
CA ASN A 151 20.63 13.98 3.43
C ASN A 151 21.26 14.12 2.04
N GLU A 152 21.69 15.33 1.70
CA GLU A 152 22.29 15.62 0.39
C GLU A 152 23.62 14.84 0.17
N ASN A 153 24.30 14.46 1.25
CA ASN A 153 25.54 13.70 1.19
C ASN A 153 25.33 12.25 0.74
N LEU A 154 24.10 11.73 0.78
CA LEU A 154 23.79 10.37 0.32
C LEU A 154 24.01 10.22 -1.19
N LEU A 155 23.61 11.21 -1.97
CA LEU A 155 23.81 11.16 -3.42
C LEU A 155 25.28 11.24 -3.79
N GLU A 156 26.07 12.02 -3.04
CA GLU A 156 27.52 12.05 -3.18
C GLU A 156 28.14 10.68 -2.81
N PHE A 157 27.67 10.06 -1.73
CA PHE A 157 28.08 8.71 -1.32
C PHE A 157 27.79 7.66 -2.40
N ILE A 158 26.59 7.64 -2.98
CA ILE A 158 26.21 6.71 -4.04
C ILE A 158 26.99 7.00 -5.33
N SER A 159 27.03 8.26 -5.75
CA SER A 159 27.62 8.65 -7.04
C SER A 159 29.14 8.50 -7.09
N LYS A 160 29.86 8.83 -6.01
CA LYS A 160 31.33 8.64 -5.92
C LYS A 160 31.75 7.19 -6.12
N ASN A 161 30.87 6.25 -5.78
CA ASN A 161 31.20 4.84 -5.69
C ASN A 161 30.65 4.01 -6.86
N ILE A 162 29.83 4.62 -7.72
CA ILE A 162 29.32 4.04 -8.99
C ILE A 162 29.97 4.70 -10.21
N ALA A 163 30.84 5.70 -9.99
CA ALA A 163 31.41 6.52 -11.04
C ALA A 163 32.23 5.74 -12.07
N LEU A 164 31.65 5.49 -13.25
CA LEU A 164 32.34 5.45 -14.53
C LEU A 164 31.49 6.16 -15.60
N GLU A 165 32.06 7.25 -16.15
CA GLU A 165 31.72 7.97 -17.39
C GLU A 165 30.68 9.12 -17.40
N SER A 166 30.90 10.02 -18.35
CA SER A 166 30.33 11.37 -18.52
C SER A 166 28.83 11.45 -18.85
N ASN A 167 28.09 10.35 -18.74
CA ASN A 167 26.64 10.23 -18.97
C ASN A 167 25.97 9.47 -17.81
N TYR A 168 26.16 9.95 -16.58
CA TYR A 168 25.65 9.32 -15.35
C TYR A 168 24.11 9.27 -15.31
N ASP A 169 23.54 8.06 -15.36
CA ASP A 169 22.13 7.82 -15.05
C ASP A 169 21.95 7.57 -13.54
N LYS A 170 21.50 8.62 -12.84
CA LYS A 170 21.23 8.59 -11.41
C LYS A 170 20.28 7.46 -10.98
N LYS A 171 19.26 7.15 -11.78
CA LYS A 171 18.28 6.10 -11.43
C LYS A 171 18.90 4.73 -11.54
N ALA A 172 19.63 4.47 -12.64
CA ALA A 172 20.33 3.21 -12.83
C ALA A 172 21.35 2.95 -11.72
N ALA A 173 22.11 3.98 -11.32
CA ALA A 173 23.07 3.90 -10.22
C ALA A 173 22.39 3.53 -8.89
N ILE A 174 21.31 4.21 -8.52
CA ILE A 174 20.57 3.89 -7.28
C ILE A 174 20.01 2.47 -7.31
N ILE A 175 19.46 2.04 -8.45
CA ILE A 175 18.93 0.67 -8.64
C ILE A 175 20.03 -0.37 -8.42
N GLN A 176 21.19 -0.18 -9.07
CA GLN A 176 22.32 -1.10 -8.94
C GLN A 176 22.84 -1.14 -7.50
N TRP A 177 23.03 0.02 -6.87
CA TRP A 177 23.49 0.11 -5.49
C TRP A 177 22.53 -0.58 -4.53
N PHE A 178 21.22 -0.37 -4.72
CA PHE A 178 20.20 -0.94 -3.84
C PHE A 178 20.06 -2.45 -3.99
N SER A 179 20.24 -3.00 -5.19
CA SER A 179 20.31 -4.45 -5.41
C SER A 179 21.51 -5.05 -4.67
N GLU A 180 22.71 -4.50 -4.83
CA GLU A 180 23.92 -4.96 -4.13
C GLU A 180 23.80 -4.82 -2.60
N TYR A 181 23.26 -3.70 -2.13
CA TYR A 181 23.02 -3.47 -0.71
C TYR A 181 22.05 -4.50 -0.13
N THR A 182 20.90 -4.69 -0.77
CA THR A 182 19.88 -5.65 -0.36
C THR A 182 20.44 -7.07 -0.37
N HIS A 183 21.15 -7.46 -1.43
CA HIS A 183 21.80 -8.76 -1.53
C HIS A 183 22.76 -9.00 -0.36
N SER A 184 23.68 -8.06 -0.11
CA SER A 184 24.66 -8.19 0.96
C SER A 184 24.01 -8.19 2.34
N LEU A 185 23.00 -7.34 2.57
CA LEU A 185 22.28 -7.27 3.84
C LEU A 185 21.58 -8.60 4.15
N LEU A 186 20.79 -9.13 3.20
CA LEU A 186 20.07 -10.38 3.38
C LEU A 186 21.03 -11.55 3.53
N LYS A 187 22.08 -11.62 2.72
CA LYS A 187 23.08 -12.69 2.82
C LYS A 187 23.79 -12.70 4.18
N THR A 188 24.17 -11.53 4.70
CA THR A 188 24.86 -11.45 6.00
C THR A 188 23.88 -11.67 7.15
N ALA A 189 22.74 -10.99 7.20
CA ALA A 189 21.82 -11.06 8.35
C ALA A 189 20.95 -12.33 8.38
N VAL A 190 20.46 -12.76 7.22
CA VAL A 190 19.54 -13.91 7.09
C VAL A 190 20.30 -15.18 6.73
N GLY A 191 21.22 -15.10 5.76
CA GLY A 191 22.03 -16.25 5.35
C GLY A 191 22.85 -16.84 6.49
N LYS A 192 23.59 -16.01 7.24
CA LYS A 192 24.36 -16.47 8.41
C LYS A 192 23.52 -17.02 9.54
N TYR A 193 22.30 -16.52 9.71
CA TYR A 193 21.36 -17.13 10.66
C TYR A 193 20.99 -18.55 10.23
N ILE A 194 20.64 -18.74 8.95
CA ILE A 194 20.26 -20.06 8.42
C ILE A 194 21.44 -21.03 8.43
N GLU A 195 22.64 -20.57 8.04
CA GLU A 195 23.84 -21.41 7.90
C GLU A 195 24.51 -21.72 9.24
N GLU A 196 24.61 -20.73 10.12
CA GLU A 196 25.49 -20.76 11.30
C GLU A 196 24.75 -20.46 12.62
N GLY A 197 23.45 -20.11 12.57
CA GLY A 197 22.68 -19.74 13.75
C GLY A 197 23.04 -18.37 14.34
N MET A 198 23.81 -17.55 13.60
CA MET A 198 24.23 -16.22 14.03
C MET A 198 23.07 -15.23 13.94
N ILE A 199 22.91 -14.38 14.95
CA ILE A 199 21.87 -13.34 14.97
C ILE A 199 22.54 -11.98 15.09
N TYR A 200 22.41 -11.16 14.05
CA TYR A 200 22.96 -9.82 13.99
C TYR A 200 21.95 -8.76 14.46
N ASN A 201 22.44 -7.70 15.10
CA ASN A 201 21.66 -6.48 15.28
C ASN A 201 21.65 -5.73 13.94
N SER A 202 20.65 -6.00 13.12
CA SER A 202 20.69 -5.63 11.69
C SER A 202 19.92 -4.35 11.33
N ASN A 203 19.57 -3.51 12.31
CA ASN A 203 18.95 -2.21 12.02
C ASN A 203 19.99 -1.20 11.46
N VAL A 204 19.54 -0.08 10.89
CA VAL A 204 20.45 0.92 10.30
C VAL A 204 21.50 1.47 11.28
N GLU A 205 21.21 1.53 12.57
CA GLU A 205 22.13 2.06 13.60
C GLU A 205 23.26 1.10 13.97
N HIS A 206 23.18 -0.16 13.57
CA HIS A 206 24.21 -1.17 13.79
C HIS A 206 24.82 -1.68 12.49
N THR A 207 24.43 -1.09 11.36
CA THR A 207 24.86 -1.50 10.02
C THR A 207 26.00 -0.63 9.52
N PHE A 208 27.07 -1.27 9.03
CA PHE A 208 28.19 -0.63 8.35
C PHE A 208 28.23 -1.01 6.88
N ILE A 209 28.50 -0.02 6.04
CA ILE A 209 28.51 -0.13 4.59
C ILE A 209 29.93 0.17 4.09
N SER A 210 30.57 -0.81 3.48
CA SER A 210 31.78 -0.60 2.69
C SER A 210 31.46 -0.87 1.23
N GLN A 211 32.12 -0.15 0.33
CA GLN A 211 31.83 -0.29 -1.10
C GLN A 211 33.08 -0.20 -1.95
N SER A 212 33.04 -0.96 -3.04
CA SER A 212 33.97 -0.89 -4.17
C SER A 212 33.15 -0.61 -5.43
N VAL A 213 33.82 -0.35 -6.56
CA VAL A 213 33.19 0.14 -7.81
C VAL A 213 31.87 -0.56 -8.19
N ASN A 214 31.76 -1.88 -7.98
CA ASN A 214 30.56 -2.65 -8.35
C ASN A 214 29.99 -3.50 -7.20
N LYS A 215 30.39 -3.26 -5.96
CA LYS A 215 29.97 -4.13 -4.85
C LYS A 215 29.77 -3.34 -3.58
N VAL A 216 28.62 -3.55 -2.96
CA VAL A 216 28.30 -3.07 -1.61
C VAL A 216 28.44 -4.23 -0.65
N ASN A 217 29.20 -4.07 0.43
CA ASN A 217 29.30 -5.05 1.50
C ASN A 217 28.69 -4.46 2.78
N VAL A 218 27.93 -5.29 3.46
CA VAL A 218 27.26 -4.97 4.71
C VAL A 218 27.85 -5.80 5.85
N GLY A 219 28.23 -5.10 6.92
CA GLY A 219 28.64 -5.67 8.20
C GLY A 219 27.85 -5.08 9.37
N PHE A 220 27.99 -5.68 10.54
CA PHE A 220 27.28 -5.24 11.76
C PHE A 220 28.23 -5.21 12.95
N ASP A 221 28.07 -4.24 13.84
CA ASP A 221 28.91 -4.08 15.02
C ASP A 221 28.49 -4.95 16.22
N GLU A 222 27.31 -5.58 16.15
CA GLU A 222 26.76 -6.38 17.24
C GLU A 222 26.09 -7.67 16.74
N TYR A 223 26.40 -8.78 17.40
CA TYR A 223 25.80 -10.08 17.07
C TYR A 223 25.86 -11.09 18.22
N ILE A 224 25.15 -12.20 18.03
CA ILE A 224 25.23 -13.42 18.86
C ILE A 224 25.76 -14.54 17.99
N SER A 225 26.75 -15.27 18.49
CA SER A 225 27.44 -16.33 17.74
C SER A 225 26.71 -17.68 17.74
N ASP A 226 25.84 -17.93 18.72
CA ASP A 226 25.04 -19.15 18.80
C ASP A 226 23.60 -18.85 19.27
N GLY A 227 22.68 -18.79 18.31
CA GLY A 227 21.26 -18.59 18.55
C GLY A 227 20.50 -19.84 19.02
N SER A 228 21.16 -20.99 19.26
CA SER A 228 20.48 -22.27 19.59
C SER A 228 19.64 -22.23 20.87
N ALA A 229 19.98 -21.34 21.81
CA ALA A 229 19.22 -21.11 23.04
C ALA A 229 17.96 -20.24 22.82
N VAL A 230 17.82 -19.59 21.67
CA VAL A 230 16.69 -18.74 21.33
C VAL A 230 15.61 -19.58 20.64
N ARG A 231 14.35 -19.40 21.07
CA ARG A 231 13.21 -19.99 20.36
C ARG A 231 13.21 -19.48 18.90
N ARG A 232 13.22 -20.41 17.95
CA ARG A 232 13.26 -20.14 16.50
C ARG A 232 12.32 -19.01 16.06
N GLU A 233 11.04 -19.08 16.42
CA GLU A 233 10.03 -18.06 16.08
C GLU A 233 10.41 -16.66 16.61
N LYS A 234 11.00 -16.57 17.81
CA LYS A 234 11.47 -15.30 18.39
C LYS A 234 12.67 -14.75 17.61
N ALA A 235 13.62 -15.60 17.22
CA ALA A 235 14.78 -15.19 16.43
C ALA A 235 14.38 -14.75 15.01
N GLU A 236 13.55 -15.55 14.33
CA GLU A 236 13.05 -15.26 12.98
C GLU A 236 12.22 -13.96 12.96
N SER A 237 11.37 -13.74 13.96
CA SER A 237 10.62 -12.48 14.12
C SER A 237 11.55 -11.28 14.31
N PHE A 238 12.56 -11.41 15.20
CA PHE A 238 13.55 -10.37 15.44
C PHE A 238 14.31 -9.99 14.16
N ILE A 239 14.89 -10.99 13.48
CA ILE A 239 15.67 -10.82 12.25
C ILE A 239 14.81 -10.15 11.18
N ARG A 240 13.59 -10.65 10.95
CA ARG A 240 12.68 -10.08 9.96
C ARG A 240 12.39 -8.60 10.25
N THR A 241 12.03 -8.26 11.48
CA THR A 241 11.73 -6.86 11.85
C THR A 241 12.96 -5.96 11.68
N HIS A 242 14.15 -6.41 12.09
CA HIS A 242 15.36 -5.60 12.04
C HIS A 242 15.93 -5.43 10.63
N VAL A 243 15.89 -6.49 9.81
CA VAL A 243 16.33 -6.43 8.41
C VAL A 243 15.36 -5.66 7.53
N VAL A 244 14.05 -5.90 7.66
CA VAL A 244 13.07 -5.30 6.75
C VAL A 244 12.63 -3.92 7.23
N TYR A 245 12.09 -3.85 8.46
CA TYR A 245 11.42 -2.65 8.95
C TYR A 245 12.41 -1.59 9.44
N TYR A 246 13.41 -1.98 10.23
CA TYR A 246 14.41 -1.05 10.78
C TYR A 246 15.64 -0.85 9.88
N ASN A 247 15.67 -1.44 8.68
CA ASN A 247 16.77 -1.30 7.75
C ASN A 247 16.34 -1.06 6.29
N LEU A 248 15.85 -2.09 5.59
CA LEU A 248 15.50 -1.95 4.17
C LEU A 248 14.49 -0.82 3.91
N TYR A 249 13.46 -0.67 4.74
CA TYR A 249 12.44 0.36 4.57
C TYR A 249 13.00 1.80 4.67
N PRO A 250 13.79 2.15 5.70
CA PRO A 250 14.50 3.43 5.74
C PRO A 250 15.38 3.71 4.52
N VAL A 251 16.15 2.72 4.08
CA VAL A 251 17.03 2.86 2.91
C VAL A 251 16.19 3.06 1.65
N LEU A 252 15.21 2.20 1.41
CA LEU A 252 14.31 2.22 0.26
C LEU A 252 13.63 3.58 0.10
N ARG A 253 13.00 4.11 1.16
CA ARG A 253 12.25 5.37 1.04
C ARG A 253 13.16 6.57 0.78
N HIS A 254 14.38 6.57 1.34
CA HIS A 254 15.37 7.62 1.06
C HIS A 254 15.77 7.62 -0.40
N LEU A 255 16.06 6.43 -0.94
CA LEU A 255 16.42 6.24 -2.34
C LEU A 255 15.26 6.59 -3.28
N ALA A 256 14.04 6.23 -2.92
CA ALA A 256 12.84 6.59 -3.68
C ALA A 256 12.69 8.11 -3.77
N TYR A 257 12.74 8.79 -2.63
CA TYR A 257 12.60 10.24 -2.56
C TYR A 257 13.73 10.97 -3.29
N LEU A 258 14.99 10.70 -2.92
CA LEU A 258 16.15 11.41 -3.47
C LEU A 258 16.42 11.03 -4.92
N GLY A 259 16.14 9.79 -5.31
CA GLY A 259 16.30 9.27 -6.67
C GLY A 259 15.16 9.63 -7.62
N SER A 260 14.03 10.10 -7.09
CA SER A 260 12.77 10.20 -7.84
C SER A 260 12.41 8.86 -8.52
N ILE A 261 12.56 7.79 -7.76
CA ILE A 261 12.26 6.40 -8.14
C ILE A 261 10.98 5.99 -7.44
N GLU A 262 10.09 5.30 -8.14
CA GLU A 262 8.89 4.75 -7.53
C GLU A 262 9.27 3.62 -6.56
N GLU A 263 8.72 3.64 -5.34
CA GLU A 263 9.02 2.61 -4.33
C GLU A 263 8.73 1.19 -4.83
N GLU A 264 7.74 1.02 -5.72
CA GLU A 264 7.41 -0.27 -6.36
C GLU A 264 8.59 -0.88 -7.11
N ILE A 265 9.42 -0.06 -7.77
CA ILE A 265 10.64 -0.54 -8.45
C ILE A 265 11.64 -1.06 -7.43
N LEU A 266 11.79 -0.38 -6.29
CA LEU A 266 12.71 -0.80 -5.24
C LEU A 266 12.20 -2.04 -4.50
N TYR A 267 10.88 -2.19 -4.31
CA TYR A 267 10.29 -3.42 -3.81
C TYR A 267 10.53 -4.61 -4.72
N GLN A 268 10.42 -4.44 -6.04
CA GLN A 268 10.75 -5.48 -7.02
C GLN A 268 12.20 -5.95 -6.91
N ILE A 269 13.13 -5.04 -6.61
CA ILE A 269 14.53 -5.39 -6.36
C ILE A 269 14.64 -6.26 -5.11
N ILE A 270 14.01 -5.89 -4.01
CA ILE A 270 14.06 -6.70 -2.78
C ILE A 270 13.48 -8.09 -3.03
N ASP A 271 12.34 -8.18 -3.70
CA ASP A 271 11.72 -9.47 -4.06
C ASP A 271 12.62 -10.33 -4.93
N THR A 272 13.30 -9.71 -5.92
CA THR A 272 14.26 -10.41 -6.79
C THR A 272 15.44 -10.97 -5.99
N GLU A 273 15.98 -10.19 -5.03
CA GLU A 273 17.07 -10.67 -4.19
C GLU A 273 16.63 -11.77 -3.21
N ILE A 274 15.42 -11.67 -2.65
CA ILE A 274 14.87 -12.75 -1.81
C ILE A 274 14.65 -14.03 -2.64
N ASP A 275 14.09 -13.92 -3.85
CA ASP A 275 13.93 -15.06 -4.77
C ASP A 275 15.27 -15.72 -5.08
N SER A 276 16.30 -14.92 -5.38
CA SER A 276 17.68 -15.39 -5.64
C SER A 276 18.23 -16.17 -4.45
N LEU A 277 18.08 -15.66 -3.23
CA LEU A 277 18.51 -16.37 -2.02
C LEU A 277 17.66 -17.60 -1.71
N ARG A 278 16.39 -17.62 -2.14
CA ARG A 278 15.49 -18.76 -1.98
C ARG A 278 15.94 -19.96 -2.82
N GLU A 279 16.58 -19.72 -3.98
CA GLU A 279 17.20 -20.80 -4.76
C GLU A 279 18.31 -21.52 -3.97
N VAL A 280 18.94 -20.83 -3.01
CA VAL A 280 20.00 -21.37 -2.16
C VAL A 280 19.44 -22.00 -0.88
N TYR A 281 18.59 -21.27 -0.16
CA TYR A 281 18.14 -21.66 1.19
C TYR A 281 16.78 -22.37 1.24
N GLY A 282 16.04 -22.39 0.12
CA GLY A 282 14.72 -23.04 0.03
C GLY A 282 13.73 -22.52 1.07
N ASP A 283 13.00 -23.44 1.71
CA ASP A 283 11.95 -23.10 2.67
C ASP A 283 12.46 -22.46 3.97
N ALA A 284 13.77 -22.55 4.26
CA ALA A 284 14.36 -21.89 5.43
C ALA A 284 14.25 -20.36 5.35
N LEU A 285 14.07 -19.78 4.16
CA LEU A 285 13.90 -18.35 3.95
C LEU A 285 12.45 -17.88 4.15
N ASN A 286 11.47 -18.80 4.21
CA ASN A 286 10.04 -18.45 4.15
C ASN A 286 9.58 -17.51 5.29
N PHE A 287 10.26 -17.52 6.45
CA PHE A 287 9.93 -16.66 7.58
C PHE A 287 10.04 -15.16 7.24
N ILE A 288 10.83 -14.79 6.23
CA ILE A 288 10.99 -13.39 5.80
C ILE A 288 9.69 -12.79 5.24
N TYR A 289 8.77 -13.63 4.75
CA TYR A 289 7.48 -13.21 4.19
C TYR A 289 6.36 -13.13 5.23
N GLU A 290 6.62 -13.51 6.48
CA GLU A 290 5.63 -13.43 7.55
C GLU A 290 5.38 -11.98 7.98
N THR A 291 4.34 -11.77 8.80
CA THR A 291 3.95 -10.43 9.28
C THR A 291 5.05 -9.81 10.15
N ILE A 292 5.32 -8.52 9.95
CA ILE A 292 6.25 -7.76 10.80
C ILE A 292 5.51 -7.32 12.07
N GLU A 293 6.12 -7.55 13.21
CA GLU A 293 5.65 -7.07 14.51
C GLU A 293 6.63 -6.01 15.02
N ALA A 294 6.32 -4.73 14.77
CA ALA A 294 7.10 -3.59 15.24
C ALA A 294 6.44 -2.98 16.48
N ARG A 295 7.21 -2.48 17.45
CA ARG A 295 6.63 -1.94 18.69
C ARG A 295 5.92 -0.60 18.49
N LEU A 296 4.87 -0.39 19.28
CA LEU A 296 4.17 0.91 19.39
C LEU A 296 4.93 1.85 20.33
N PHE A 297 5.62 2.84 19.77
CA PHE A 297 6.41 3.79 20.55
C PHE A 297 5.57 4.87 21.21
N LEU A 298 4.70 5.57 20.48
CA LEU A 298 3.92 6.67 21.06
C LEU A 298 3.06 6.15 22.20
N LYS A 299 2.47 4.97 22.03
CA LYS A 299 1.71 4.36 23.12
C LYS A 299 2.58 4.07 24.34
N GLN A 300 3.81 3.57 24.18
CA GLN A 300 4.71 3.29 25.31
C GLN A 300 5.17 4.56 26.02
N VAL A 301 5.57 5.57 25.26
CA VAL A 301 6.02 6.86 25.79
C VAL A 301 4.95 7.54 26.64
N TYR A 302 3.71 7.52 26.15
CA TYR A 302 2.63 8.27 26.77
C TYR A 302 1.69 7.40 27.64
N SER A 303 1.92 6.10 27.75
CA SER A 303 1.10 5.22 28.61
C SER A 303 1.53 5.29 30.07
N VAL A 304 0.55 5.46 30.96
CA VAL A 304 0.75 5.38 32.43
C VAL A 304 0.55 3.94 32.96
N ASN A 305 0.21 2.98 32.09
CA ASN A 305 -0.09 1.59 32.48
C ASN A 305 1.06 0.65 32.08
N GLU A 306 1.62 -0.12 33.02
CA GLU A 306 2.69 -1.09 32.77
C GLU A 306 2.27 -2.20 31.78
N ASP A 307 0.97 -2.51 31.69
CA ASP A 307 0.44 -3.55 30.80
C ASP A 307 0.47 -3.17 29.31
N THR A 308 0.51 -1.88 28.96
CA THR A 308 0.56 -1.41 27.55
C THR A 308 1.98 -1.35 26.96
N TRP A 309 3.02 -1.66 27.75
CA TRP A 309 4.43 -1.60 27.31
C TRP A 309 4.82 -2.64 26.24
N LYS A 310 3.91 -3.56 25.89
CA LYS A 310 4.18 -4.68 24.98
C LYS A 310 3.24 -4.74 23.78
N GLU A 311 2.63 -3.62 23.40
CA GLU A 311 1.81 -3.62 22.19
C GLU A 311 2.64 -3.45 20.92
N TYR A 312 2.21 -4.12 19.86
CA TYR A 312 2.88 -4.15 18.57
C TYR A 312 1.93 -3.68 17.48
N ILE A 313 2.47 -2.93 16.54
CA ILE A 313 1.88 -2.75 15.22
C ILE A 313 2.21 -3.97 14.41
N ARG A 314 1.17 -4.66 13.98
CA ARG A 314 1.27 -5.65 12.93
C ARG A 314 1.23 -4.92 11.61
N GLN A 315 2.41 -4.70 11.05
CA GLN A 315 2.54 -4.27 9.67
C GLN A 315 2.47 -5.54 8.84
N HIS A 316 1.48 -5.62 7.95
CA HIS A 316 1.52 -6.69 6.99
C HIS A 316 2.80 -6.48 6.17
N ASN A 317 3.65 -7.50 6.18
CA ASN A 317 4.88 -7.47 5.45
C ASN A 317 4.54 -7.57 3.97
N PHE A 318 4.54 -6.43 3.31
CA PHE A 318 4.39 -6.33 1.87
C PHE A 318 5.46 -5.37 1.40
N LEU A 319 6.69 -5.88 1.29
CA LEU A 319 7.36 -5.72 0.01
C LEU A 319 6.28 -6.07 -1.03
N ILE A 320 5.69 -5.04 -1.66
CA ILE A 320 4.45 -5.14 -2.42
C ILE A 320 4.58 -6.34 -3.32
N ASN A 321 3.81 -7.42 -3.13
CA ASN A 321 3.93 -8.67 -3.90
C ASN A 321 3.72 -8.34 -5.39
N PRO A 322 4.77 -7.97 -6.14
CA PRO A 322 4.63 -7.31 -7.42
C PRO A 322 4.25 -8.33 -8.48
N LYS A 323 4.47 -9.62 -8.18
CA LYS A 323 3.99 -10.76 -8.96
C LYS A 323 2.47 -10.82 -9.02
N HIS A 324 1.77 -10.28 -8.02
CA HIS A 324 0.30 -10.32 -7.92
C HIS A 324 -0.36 -8.94 -7.81
N TYR A 325 0.41 -7.87 -7.71
CA TYR A 325 -0.07 -6.50 -7.83
C TYR A 325 0.09 -5.97 -9.26
N SER A 326 -0.96 -5.36 -9.81
CA SER A 326 -0.89 -4.65 -11.09
C SER A 326 -1.24 -3.18 -10.90
N LYS A 327 -0.23 -2.30 -10.97
CA LYS A 327 -0.43 -0.85 -10.98
C LYS A 327 -1.39 -0.40 -12.08
N LYS A 328 -1.33 -1.03 -13.26
CA LYS A 328 -2.27 -0.75 -14.37
C LYS A 328 -3.72 -1.10 -14.07
N LEU A 329 -3.97 -2.05 -13.16
CA LEU A 329 -5.32 -2.39 -12.70
C LEU A 329 -5.79 -1.52 -11.53
N ILE A 330 -4.89 -0.94 -10.75
CA ILE A 330 -5.26 -0.21 -9.53
C ILE A 330 -5.14 1.31 -9.69
N LYS A 331 -4.23 1.77 -10.56
CA LYS A 331 -3.96 3.17 -10.88
C LYS A 331 -3.79 3.38 -12.40
N PRO A 332 -4.76 3.00 -13.25
CA PRO A 332 -4.77 3.43 -14.65
C PRO A 332 -4.95 4.95 -14.76
N ASP A 333 -4.61 5.51 -15.92
CA ASP A 333 -4.76 6.95 -16.15
C ASP A 333 -6.24 7.34 -16.22
N TYR A 334 -6.61 8.47 -15.62
CA TYR A 334 -8.01 8.89 -15.50
C TYR A 334 -8.70 9.02 -16.87
N GLY A 335 -9.85 8.37 -17.01
CA GLY A 335 -10.62 8.37 -18.26
C GLY A 335 -10.00 7.56 -19.41
N GLU A 336 -8.85 6.91 -19.21
CA GLU A 336 -8.22 6.05 -20.23
C GLU A 336 -9.20 4.96 -20.70
N ILE A 337 -9.36 4.80 -22.00
CA ILE A 337 -10.12 3.68 -22.58
C ILE A 337 -9.22 2.44 -22.57
N LEU A 338 -9.63 1.44 -21.81
CA LEU A 338 -8.80 0.27 -21.51
C LEU A 338 -9.20 -0.95 -22.31
N HIS A 339 -10.51 -1.11 -22.54
CA HIS A 339 -11.04 -2.23 -23.31
C HIS A 339 -12.32 -1.87 -24.02
N LYS A 340 -12.61 -2.58 -25.11
CA LYS A 340 -13.80 -2.37 -25.93
C LYS A 340 -14.19 -3.64 -26.65
N ARG A 341 -15.49 -3.91 -26.69
CA ARG A 341 -16.05 -5.04 -27.45
C ARG A 341 -17.38 -4.66 -28.08
N TYR A 342 -17.65 -5.23 -29.25
CA TYR A 342 -18.88 -5.03 -29.99
C TYR A 342 -19.68 -6.32 -30.05
N PHE A 343 -20.93 -6.26 -29.58
CA PHE A 343 -21.89 -7.36 -29.57
C PHE A 343 -23.00 -7.11 -30.59
N ASN A 344 -23.88 -8.09 -30.78
CA ASN A 344 -25.05 -7.99 -31.65
C ASN A 344 -24.69 -7.49 -33.06
N ASN A 345 -23.73 -8.17 -33.71
CA ASN A 345 -23.24 -7.83 -35.06
C ASN A 345 -22.73 -6.39 -35.20
N GLY A 346 -22.14 -5.82 -34.14
CA GLY A 346 -21.55 -4.48 -34.17
C GLY A 346 -22.48 -3.35 -33.73
N THR A 347 -23.75 -3.64 -33.44
CA THR A 347 -24.74 -2.62 -33.05
C THR A 347 -24.67 -2.22 -31.57
N LEU A 348 -24.06 -3.05 -30.74
CA LEU A 348 -23.91 -2.82 -29.31
C LEU A 348 -22.43 -2.69 -28.95
N GLU A 349 -21.97 -1.47 -28.75
CA GLU A 349 -20.62 -1.18 -28.29
C GLU A 349 -20.59 -1.07 -26.76
N ILE A 350 -19.76 -1.87 -26.11
CA ILE A 350 -19.46 -1.71 -24.68
C ILE A 350 -17.97 -1.38 -24.53
N THR A 351 -17.69 -0.29 -23.83
CA THR A 351 -16.33 0.21 -23.57
C THR A 351 -16.08 0.26 -22.07
N LEU A 352 -14.91 -0.19 -21.63
CA LEU A 352 -14.40 0.00 -20.27
C LEU A 352 -13.37 1.11 -20.28
N ARG A 353 -13.52 2.08 -19.38
CA ARG A 353 -12.52 3.10 -19.12
C ARG A 353 -12.25 3.27 -17.64
N ALA A 354 -11.08 3.80 -17.31
CA ALA A 354 -10.79 4.24 -15.95
C ALA A 354 -11.76 5.34 -15.51
N PHE A 355 -12.03 5.41 -14.21
CA PHE A 355 -12.78 6.50 -13.62
C PHE A 355 -12.10 7.85 -13.85
N ASN A 356 -12.91 8.88 -14.07
CA ASN A 356 -12.46 10.26 -14.19
C ASN A 356 -13.14 11.11 -13.11
N PRO A 357 -12.41 11.53 -12.05
CA PRO A 357 -12.97 12.35 -10.98
C PRO A 357 -13.54 13.68 -11.49
N GLU A 358 -13.08 14.15 -12.65
CA GLU A 358 -13.55 15.41 -13.21
C GLU A 358 -14.97 15.34 -13.76
N THR A 359 -15.36 14.20 -14.35
CA THR A 359 -16.59 14.08 -15.14
C THR A 359 -17.61 13.09 -14.58
N ASP A 360 -17.19 12.20 -13.68
CA ASP A 360 -17.98 11.02 -13.36
C ASP A 360 -18.74 11.08 -12.03
N MET A 361 -18.26 11.93 -11.11
CA MET A 361 -18.83 12.07 -9.77
C MET A 361 -20.34 12.36 -9.79
N GLU A 362 -20.80 13.21 -10.71
CA GLU A 362 -22.20 13.66 -10.76
C GLU A 362 -23.17 12.53 -11.07
N PHE A 363 -22.94 11.76 -12.15
CA PHE A 363 -23.86 10.68 -12.50
C PHE A 363 -23.75 9.50 -11.53
N LEU A 364 -22.58 9.25 -10.93
CA LEU A 364 -22.44 8.23 -9.90
C LEU A 364 -23.18 8.61 -8.62
N HIS A 365 -23.14 9.90 -8.23
CA HIS A 365 -23.94 10.43 -7.13
C HIS A 365 -25.43 10.25 -7.40
N GLU A 366 -25.89 10.60 -8.61
CA GLU A 366 -27.28 10.41 -9.03
C GLU A 366 -27.70 8.93 -8.95
N TRP A 367 -26.90 8.01 -9.51
CA TRP A 367 -27.22 6.58 -9.50
C TRP A 367 -27.28 6.01 -8.08
N SER A 368 -26.33 6.41 -7.22
CA SER A 368 -26.23 5.93 -5.84
C SER A 368 -27.41 6.37 -4.98
N ASN A 369 -28.01 7.54 -5.28
CA ASN A 369 -29.16 8.09 -4.56
C ASN A 369 -30.52 7.52 -5.00
N MET A 370 -30.56 6.64 -6.01
CA MET A 370 -31.81 6.03 -6.47
C MET A 370 -32.19 4.80 -5.65
N GLU A 371 -33.49 4.58 -5.46
CA GLU A 371 -34.04 3.55 -4.55
C GLU A 371 -33.53 2.12 -4.82
N TYR A 372 -33.22 1.78 -6.08
CA TYR A 372 -32.68 0.47 -6.43
C TYR A 372 -31.26 0.24 -5.91
N ALA A 373 -30.47 1.31 -5.78
CA ALA A 373 -29.06 1.29 -5.38
C ALA A 373 -28.91 1.33 -3.86
N LYS A 374 -29.71 2.17 -3.16
CA LYS A 374 -29.62 2.41 -1.70
C LYS A 374 -29.44 1.14 -0.88
N LYS A 375 -30.25 0.11 -1.16
CA LYS A 375 -30.26 -1.16 -0.41
C LYS A 375 -28.94 -1.94 -0.45
N TYR A 376 -28.15 -1.79 -1.51
CA TYR A 376 -27.01 -2.66 -1.79
C TYR A 376 -25.70 -1.91 -2.02
N TRP A 377 -25.77 -0.65 -2.42
CA TRP A 377 -24.64 0.24 -2.68
C TRP A 377 -24.31 1.14 -1.50
N GLU A 378 -25.31 1.52 -0.68
CA GLU A 378 -25.14 2.24 0.60
C GLU A 378 -24.31 3.55 0.50
N MET A 379 -24.39 4.25 -0.65
CA MET A 379 -23.72 5.53 -0.92
C MET A 379 -24.71 6.67 -1.21
N ASP A 380 -25.92 6.60 -0.64
CA ASP A 380 -26.93 7.66 -0.72
C ASP A 380 -26.67 8.78 0.29
N VAL A 381 -25.60 9.52 0.04
CA VAL A 381 -25.16 10.68 0.82
C VAL A 381 -25.23 11.96 -0.02
N ASP A 382 -24.99 13.11 0.60
CA ASP A 382 -24.89 14.37 -0.15
C ASP A 382 -23.66 14.41 -1.06
N LYS A 383 -23.59 15.42 -1.95
CA LYS A 383 -22.52 15.50 -2.96
C LYS A 383 -21.12 15.63 -2.36
N GLN A 384 -20.99 16.38 -1.26
CA GLN A 384 -19.70 16.61 -0.62
C GLN A 384 -19.22 15.34 0.08
N GLU A 385 -20.10 14.64 0.79
CA GLU A 385 -19.79 13.34 1.40
C GLU A 385 -19.49 12.26 0.36
N PHE A 386 -20.21 12.27 -0.77
CA PHE A 386 -19.97 11.35 -1.88
C PHE A 386 -18.60 11.57 -2.52
N GLU A 387 -18.26 12.83 -2.78
CA GLU A 387 -16.94 13.21 -3.29
C GLU A 387 -15.84 12.85 -2.29
N GLU A 388 -16.01 13.11 -0.99
CA GLU A 388 -15.05 12.71 0.04
C GLU A 388 -14.78 11.19 -0.02
N ALA A 389 -15.82 10.38 -0.17
CA ALA A 389 -15.70 8.93 -0.25
C ALA A 389 -14.94 8.47 -1.50
N TYR A 390 -15.23 9.04 -2.67
CA TYR A 390 -14.51 8.71 -3.90
C TYR A 390 -13.08 9.25 -3.90
N ILE A 391 -12.81 10.43 -3.33
CA ILE A 391 -11.44 10.94 -3.13
C ILE A 391 -10.63 9.97 -2.26
N LYS A 392 -11.22 9.51 -1.15
CA LYS A 392 -10.61 8.49 -0.30
C LYS A 392 -10.36 7.18 -1.05
N HIS A 393 -11.33 6.72 -1.83
CA HIS A 393 -11.20 5.51 -2.66
C HIS A 393 -10.05 5.65 -3.68
N MET A 394 -9.99 6.78 -4.39
CA MET A 394 -8.91 7.07 -5.33
C MET A 394 -7.54 7.21 -4.66
N GLY A 395 -7.50 7.45 -3.35
CA GLY A 395 -6.28 7.44 -2.55
C GLY A 395 -5.73 6.05 -2.23
N VAL A 396 -6.55 4.99 -2.19
CA VAL A 396 -6.08 3.65 -1.80
C VAL A 396 -5.25 2.97 -2.88
N ASP A 397 -4.32 2.11 -2.49
CA ASP A 397 -3.40 1.41 -3.40
C ASP A 397 -3.84 -0.01 -3.75
N TYR A 398 -5.11 -0.34 -3.54
CA TYR A 398 -5.64 -1.68 -3.77
C TYR A 398 -6.99 -1.70 -4.49
N SER A 399 -7.60 -0.56 -4.81
CA SER A 399 -8.91 -0.52 -5.44
C SER A 399 -9.03 0.62 -6.46
N HIS A 400 -9.82 0.39 -7.51
CA HIS A 400 -10.08 1.38 -8.55
C HIS A 400 -11.51 1.26 -9.12
N PRO A 401 -12.27 2.35 -9.19
CA PRO A 401 -13.54 2.40 -9.93
C PRO A 401 -13.30 2.48 -11.43
N TYR A 402 -14.06 1.72 -12.21
CA TYR A 402 -14.06 1.74 -13.67
C TYR A 402 -15.44 2.14 -14.18
N ILE A 403 -15.48 2.84 -15.31
CA ILE A 403 -16.73 3.24 -15.94
C ILE A 403 -16.97 2.44 -17.22
N GLY A 404 -18.15 1.83 -17.27
CA GLY A 404 -18.71 1.20 -18.43
C GLY A 404 -19.53 2.15 -19.28
N LEU A 405 -19.21 2.22 -20.57
CA LEU A 405 -19.96 2.99 -21.55
C LEU A 405 -20.72 2.06 -22.49
N LEU A 406 -21.96 2.41 -22.81
CA LEU A 406 -22.75 1.83 -23.89
C LEU A 406 -22.87 2.85 -25.02
N ASN A 407 -22.32 2.53 -26.19
CA ASN A 407 -22.29 3.43 -27.35
C ASN A 407 -21.81 4.85 -26.97
N GLY A 408 -20.76 4.93 -26.14
CA GLY A 408 -20.18 6.17 -25.63
C GLY A 408 -20.83 6.79 -24.38
N ASN A 409 -21.99 6.29 -23.91
CA ASN A 409 -22.69 6.86 -22.75
C ASN A 409 -22.45 6.05 -21.47
N PRO A 410 -22.10 6.66 -20.31
CA PRO A 410 -21.98 5.95 -19.04
C PRO A 410 -23.25 5.18 -18.66
N ILE A 411 -23.08 3.92 -18.27
CA ILE A 411 -24.20 3.02 -17.99
C ILE A 411 -23.92 2.02 -16.85
N PHE A 412 -22.67 1.85 -16.42
CA PHE A 412 -22.34 1.13 -15.19
C PHE A 412 -21.01 1.61 -14.60
N THR A 413 -20.81 1.35 -13.31
CA THR A 413 -19.50 1.38 -12.66
C THR A 413 -19.13 -0.02 -12.18
N LEU A 414 -17.84 -0.34 -12.21
CA LEU A 414 -17.28 -1.56 -11.63
C LEU A 414 -16.06 -1.19 -10.80
N GLU A 415 -16.11 -1.44 -9.50
CA GLU A 415 -15.02 -1.18 -8.57
C GLU A 415 -14.20 -2.45 -8.39
N LEU A 416 -13.02 -2.51 -9.00
CA LEU A 416 -12.09 -3.63 -8.84
C LEU A 416 -11.26 -3.40 -7.59
N TYR A 417 -11.03 -4.43 -6.78
CA TYR A 417 -10.13 -4.35 -5.65
C TYR A 417 -9.24 -5.59 -5.51
N TRP A 418 -8.08 -5.44 -4.88
CA TRP A 418 -7.15 -6.51 -4.57
C TRP A 418 -7.48 -7.06 -3.19
N ALA A 419 -7.93 -8.33 -3.13
CA ALA A 419 -8.62 -8.87 -1.95
C ALA A 419 -7.72 -8.96 -0.71
N ILE A 420 -6.40 -9.02 -0.89
CA ILE A 420 -5.42 -9.08 0.20
C ILE A 420 -5.41 -7.81 1.07
N LYS A 421 -5.76 -6.66 0.50
CA LYS A 421 -5.81 -5.35 1.19
C LYS A 421 -7.24 -4.88 1.45
N ASP A 422 -8.24 -5.55 0.88
CA ASP A 422 -9.64 -5.28 1.14
C ASP A 422 -10.14 -5.94 2.43
N GLU A 423 -11.21 -5.39 3.01
CA GLU A 423 -11.85 -5.91 4.21
C GLU A 423 -12.25 -7.40 4.07
N VAL A 424 -12.70 -7.81 2.89
CA VAL A 424 -13.11 -9.21 2.62
C VAL A 424 -11.97 -10.21 2.85
N GLY A 425 -10.72 -9.80 2.63
CA GLY A 425 -9.53 -10.64 2.84
C GLY A 425 -9.37 -11.13 4.28
N LYS A 426 -10.02 -10.47 5.26
CA LYS A 426 -10.01 -10.90 6.67
C LYS A 426 -10.94 -12.09 6.95
N TYR A 427 -11.86 -12.42 6.04
CA TYR A 427 -12.95 -13.38 6.27
C TYR A 427 -12.81 -14.69 5.49
N TYR A 428 -11.77 -14.83 4.68
CA TYR A 428 -11.46 -16.08 4.00
C TYR A 428 -9.96 -16.23 3.77
N ARG A 429 -9.53 -17.46 3.43
CA ARG A 429 -8.15 -17.72 3.03
C ARG A 429 -7.97 -17.25 1.58
N PHE A 430 -7.54 -16.01 1.41
CA PHE A 430 -7.24 -15.44 0.11
C PHE A 430 -5.98 -16.08 -0.50
N ASN A 431 -5.91 -16.04 -1.83
CA ASN A 431 -4.67 -16.21 -2.58
C ASN A 431 -4.12 -14.81 -2.92
N PRO A 432 -2.79 -14.64 -3.04
CA PRO A 432 -2.21 -13.33 -3.39
C PRO A 432 -2.70 -12.75 -4.72
N GLY A 433 -3.09 -13.58 -5.69
CA GLY A 433 -3.66 -13.15 -6.97
C GLY A 433 -5.20 -13.00 -6.98
N ASP A 434 -5.84 -13.01 -5.81
CA ASP A 434 -7.28 -12.79 -5.68
C ASP A 434 -7.62 -11.29 -5.82
N TYR A 435 -8.43 -10.98 -6.81
CA TYR A 435 -9.09 -9.68 -6.95
C TYR A 435 -10.59 -9.87 -6.80
N GLY A 436 -11.32 -8.85 -6.36
CA GLY A 436 -12.76 -8.86 -6.35
C GLY A 436 -13.34 -7.62 -7.00
N PHE A 437 -14.66 -7.60 -7.11
CA PHE A 437 -15.35 -6.46 -7.71
C PHE A 437 -16.71 -6.17 -7.10
N HIS A 438 -17.06 -4.89 -7.09
CA HIS A 438 -18.44 -4.44 -6.98
C HIS A 438 -18.91 -3.89 -8.32
N MET A 439 -20.20 -4.01 -8.63
CA MET A 439 -20.76 -3.47 -9.87
C MET A 439 -22.11 -2.84 -9.62
N LEU A 440 -22.30 -1.61 -10.10
CA LEU A 440 -23.57 -0.90 -10.12
C LEU A 440 -23.92 -0.55 -11.56
N ILE A 441 -25.10 -0.99 -12.01
CA ILE A 441 -25.60 -0.69 -13.36
C ILE A 441 -26.65 0.40 -13.23
N ALA A 442 -26.52 1.43 -14.07
CA ALA A 442 -27.48 2.52 -14.15
C ALA A 442 -28.90 2.00 -14.42
N PRO A 443 -29.95 2.73 -14.01
CA PRO A 443 -31.32 2.32 -14.28
C PRO A 443 -31.55 2.13 -15.77
N ALA A 444 -32.20 1.01 -16.12
CA ALA A 444 -32.54 0.73 -17.50
C ALA A 444 -33.59 1.73 -18.00
N LYS A 445 -33.22 2.56 -18.99
CA LYS A 445 -34.19 3.35 -19.78
C LYS A 445 -34.94 2.45 -20.76
N GLU A 446 -34.23 1.48 -21.32
CA GLU A 446 -34.75 0.48 -22.25
C GLU A 446 -34.14 -0.89 -21.92
N LYS A 447 -34.89 -1.97 -22.21
CA LYS A 447 -34.40 -3.34 -21.98
C LYS A 447 -33.49 -3.76 -23.13
N ILE A 448 -32.20 -3.89 -22.85
CA ILE A 448 -31.22 -4.45 -23.79
C ILE A 448 -30.98 -5.93 -23.42
N PRO A 449 -31.32 -6.88 -24.29
CA PRO A 449 -31.08 -8.30 -24.03
C PRO A 449 -29.60 -8.57 -23.71
N HIS A 450 -29.37 -9.36 -22.65
CA HIS A 450 -28.05 -9.83 -22.22
C HIS A 450 -27.02 -8.76 -21.80
N PHE A 451 -27.40 -7.48 -21.79
CA PHE A 451 -26.47 -6.37 -21.56
C PHE A 451 -25.58 -6.55 -20.33
N SER A 452 -26.16 -6.80 -19.15
CA SER A 452 -25.37 -6.96 -17.91
C SER A 452 -24.37 -8.10 -18.00
N THR A 453 -24.72 -9.20 -18.67
CA THR A 453 -23.82 -10.35 -18.89
C THR A 453 -22.70 -9.99 -19.86
N TYR A 454 -22.99 -9.27 -20.95
CA TYR A 454 -21.97 -8.79 -21.88
C TYR A 454 -21.02 -7.79 -21.21
N ALA A 455 -21.56 -6.86 -20.42
CA ALA A 455 -20.78 -5.88 -19.67
C ALA A 455 -19.82 -6.57 -18.69
N LEU A 456 -20.32 -7.49 -17.87
CA LEU A 456 -19.48 -8.21 -16.90
C LEU A 456 -18.45 -9.09 -17.61
N ALA A 457 -18.83 -9.84 -18.65
CA ALA A 457 -17.90 -10.68 -19.39
C ALA A 457 -16.78 -9.87 -20.05
N MET A 458 -17.09 -8.71 -20.63
CA MET A 458 -16.09 -7.81 -21.21
C MET A 458 -15.12 -7.28 -20.15
N CYS A 459 -15.61 -6.89 -18.97
CA CYS A 459 -14.72 -6.44 -17.88
C CYS A 459 -13.80 -7.57 -17.41
N MET A 460 -14.35 -8.77 -17.22
CA MET A 460 -13.56 -9.94 -16.81
C MET A 460 -12.51 -10.33 -17.88
N GLU A 461 -12.83 -10.21 -19.17
CA GLU A 461 -11.86 -10.44 -20.26
C GLU A 461 -10.66 -9.49 -20.13
N TYR A 462 -10.90 -8.20 -19.84
CA TYR A 462 -9.84 -7.23 -19.59
C TYR A 462 -9.04 -7.57 -18.33
N PHE A 463 -9.71 -7.85 -17.20
CA PHE A 463 -9.03 -8.13 -15.93
C PHE A 463 -8.20 -9.42 -15.98
N PHE A 464 -8.72 -10.50 -16.56
CA PHE A 464 -7.97 -11.73 -16.77
C PHE A 464 -6.87 -11.59 -17.84
N SER A 465 -6.79 -10.50 -18.61
CA SER A 465 -5.62 -10.28 -19.48
C SER A 465 -4.32 -10.03 -18.68
N PHE A 466 -4.42 -9.66 -17.39
CA PHE A 466 -3.28 -9.44 -16.50
C PHE A 466 -2.89 -10.74 -15.79
N PRO A 467 -1.63 -11.21 -15.87
CA PRO A 467 -1.20 -12.45 -15.22
C PRO A 467 -1.23 -12.40 -13.69
N GLN A 468 -1.16 -11.20 -13.10
CA GLN A 468 -1.19 -10.97 -11.66
C GLN A 468 -2.51 -11.44 -11.02
N LEU A 469 -3.62 -11.29 -11.75
CA LEU A 469 -4.96 -11.67 -11.33
C LEU A 469 -5.23 -13.13 -11.71
N THR A 470 -5.14 -14.03 -10.73
CA THR A 470 -5.31 -15.46 -10.97
C THR A 470 -6.75 -15.92 -10.76
N ARG A 471 -7.48 -15.26 -9.86
CA ARG A 471 -8.86 -15.58 -9.51
C ARG A 471 -9.65 -14.32 -9.19
N MET A 472 -10.86 -14.23 -9.72
CA MET A 472 -11.81 -13.19 -9.34
C MET A 472 -12.72 -13.72 -8.22
N ILE A 473 -13.00 -12.88 -7.23
CA ILE A 473 -13.88 -13.19 -6.11
C ILE A 473 -15.08 -12.23 -6.09
N GLY A 474 -16.18 -12.68 -5.50
CA GLY A 474 -17.37 -11.86 -5.32
C GLY A 474 -18.08 -12.21 -4.02
N GLU A 475 -18.66 -11.22 -3.37
CA GLU A 475 -19.14 -11.23 -1.98
C GLU A 475 -20.46 -10.46 -1.87
N ALA A 476 -21.27 -10.55 -2.92
CA ALA A 476 -22.59 -9.96 -2.96
C ALA A 476 -23.44 -10.42 -1.76
N SER A 477 -24.33 -9.54 -1.29
CA SER A 477 -25.30 -9.87 -0.25
C SER A 477 -26.02 -11.18 -0.61
N ALA A 478 -26.13 -12.11 0.34
CA ALA A 478 -26.78 -13.40 0.13
C ALA A 478 -28.26 -13.28 -0.30
N SER A 479 -28.87 -12.11 -0.07
CA SER A 479 -30.23 -11.80 -0.49
C SER A 479 -30.34 -11.30 -1.94
N HIS A 480 -29.23 -10.94 -2.58
CA HIS A 480 -29.20 -10.26 -3.88
C HIS A 480 -29.24 -11.24 -5.06
N LYS A 481 -30.40 -11.88 -5.27
CA LYS A 481 -30.62 -12.88 -6.35
C LYS A 481 -30.21 -12.41 -7.74
N GLY A 482 -30.43 -11.12 -8.06
CA GLY A 482 -30.04 -10.52 -9.35
C GLY A 482 -28.55 -10.68 -9.65
N THR A 483 -27.69 -10.27 -8.72
CA THR A 483 -26.24 -10.42 -8.80
C THR A 483 -25.83 -11.88 -8.87
N HIS A 484 -26.40 -12.78 -8.05
CA HIS A 484 -26.11 -14.22 -8.14
C HIS A 484 -26.43 -14.80 -9.52
N ASN A 485 -27.56 -14.43 -10.12
CA ASN A 485 -27.91 -14.85 -11.47
C ASN A 485 -27.00 -14.25 -12.56
N LEU A 486 -26.42 -13.08 -12.31
CA LEU A 486 -25.51 -12.42 -13.25
C LEU A 486 -24.13 -13.08 -13.22
N ILE A 487 -23.52 -13.20 -12.04
CA ILE A 487 -22.14 -13.68 -11.88
C ILE A 487 -22.00 -15.16 -12.27
N THR A 488 -23.03 -15.97 -12.03
CA THR A 488 -23.04 -17.38 -12.47
C THR A 488 -23.00 -17.54 -13.99
N LYS A 489 -23.54 -16.58 -14.76
CA LYS A 489 -23.47 -16.59 -16.23
C LYS A 489 -22.08 -16.32 -16.79
N VAL A 490 -21.17 -15.76 -15.99
CA VAL A 490 -19.75 -15.61 -16.35
C VAL A 490 -18.86 -16.67 -15.69
N GLY A 491 -19.47 -17.63 -14.99
CA GLY A 491 -18.78 -18.79 -14.41
C GLY A 491 -18.47 -18.69 -12.92
N CYS A 492 -18.94 -17.65 -12.21
CA CYS A 492 -18.68 -17.56 -10.76
C CYS A 492 -19.38 -18.70 -10.02
N GLU A 493 -18.60 -19.45 -9.24
CA GLU A 493 -19.07 -20.59 -8.46
C GLU A 493 -19.19 -20.21 -6.99
N PHE A 494 -20.29 -20.62 -6.35
CA PHE A 494 -20.49 -20.41 -4.93
C PHE A 494 -19.48 -21.21 -4.10
N ASN A 495 -18.78 -20.55 -3.19
CA ASN A 495 -17.89 -21.21 -2.23
C ASN A 495 -18.58 -21.42 -0.89
N ARG A 496 -18.95 -20.33 -0.20
CA ARG A 496 -19.59 -20.34 1.12
C ARG A 496 -20.21 -18.99 1.45
N SER A 497 -21.08 -18.94 2.45
CA SER A 497 -21.54 -17.67 3.01
C SER A 497 -20.55 -17.14 4.06
N LEU A 498 -20.26 -15.84 4.02
CA LEU A 498 -19.46 -15.11 4.99
C LEU A 498 -20.37 -14.25 5.86
N ALA A 499 -20.18 -14.32 7.18
CA ALA A 499 -20.77 -13.38 8.12
C ALA A 499 -19.83 -12.19 8.26
N LEU A 500 -20.08 -11.11 7.52
CA LEU A 500 -19.40 -9.84 7.67
C LEU A 500 -20.09 -9.03 8.79
N PRO A 501 -19.41 -8.05 9.44
CA PRO A 501 -19.99 -7.30 10.56
C PRO A 501 -21.30 -6.57 10.23
N TYR A 502 -21.49 -6.23 8.95
CA TYR A 502 -22.60 -5.44 8.44
C TYR A 502 -23.57 -6.22 7.53
N LYS A 503 -23.19 -7.40 7.01
CA LYS A 503 -24.06 -8.21 6.14
C LYS A 503 -23.67 -9.68 6.09
N THR A 504 -24.61 -10.54 5.69
CA THR A 504 -24.27 -11.89 5.22
C THR A 504 -24.05 -11.86 3.71
N SER A 505 -22.86 -12.27 3.29
CA SER A 505 -22.42 -12.27 1.89
C SER A 505 -22.21 -13.70 1.39
N ASN A 506 -22.46 -13.94 0.10
CA ASN A 506 -22.08 -15.21 -0.54
C ASN A 506 -20.74 -15.01 -1.24
N LEU A 507 -19.68 -15.65 -0.71
CA LEU A 507 -18.39 -15.71 -1.36
C LEU A 507 -18.46 -16.62 -2.59
N THR A 508 -18.02 -16.10 -3.71
CA THR A 508 -17.94 -16.78 -5.00
C THR A 508 -16.55 -16.66 -5.57
N PHE A 509 -16.14 -17.66 -6.33
CA PHE A 509 -14.85 -17.69 -7.02
C PHE A 509 -15.06 -17.85 -8.52
N LEU A 510 -14.20 -17.22 -9.29
CA LEU A 510 -14.13 -17.37 -10.74
C LEU A 510 -12.65 -17.51 -11.12
N ASP A 511 -12.26 -18.73 -11.42
CA ASP A 511 -10.94 -19.01 -11.98
C ASP A 511 -10.91 -18.65 -13.47
N ARG A 512 -9.73 -18.26 -13.95
CA ARG A 512 -9.51 -17.79 -15.33
C ARG A 512 -9.96 -18.82 -16.37
N GLU A 513 -9.60 -20.08 -16.19
CA GLU A 513 -9.98 -21.16 -17.11
C GLU A 513 -11.50 -21.32 -17.16
N LYS A 514 -12.14 -21.27 -15.98
CA LYS A 514 -13.60 -21.41 -15.88
C LYS A 514 -14.34 -20.27 -16.55
N PHE A 515 -13.82 -19.05 -16.42
CA PHE A 515 -14.34 -17.88 -17.11
C PHE A 515 -14.34 -18.08 -18.63
N TYR A 516 -13.20 -18.44 -19.22
CA TYR A 516 -13.10 -18.61 -20.67
C TYR A 516 -13.92 -19.79 -21.20
N GLU A 517 -14.02 -20.89 -20.43
CA GLU A 517 -14.92 -22.01 -20.75
C GLU A 517 -16.39 -21.55 -20.78
N THR A 518 -16.83 -20.84 -19.74
CA THR A 518 -18.24 -20.46 -19.59
C THR A 518 -18.68 -19.37 -20.57
N THR A 519 -17.75 -18.49 -20.97
CA THR A 519 -18.04 -17.31 -21.81
C THR A 519 -17.67 -17.49 -23.28
N GLU A 520 -17.26 -18.70 -23.69
CA GLU A 520 -16.81 -18.98 -25.05
C GLU A 520 -17.82 -18.52 -26.12
N ASP A 521 -19.10 -18.85 -25.95
CA ASP A 521 -20.17 -18.47 -26.89
C ASP A 521 -20.45 -16.96 -26.91
N ILE A 522 -20.28 -16.27 -25.77
CA ILE A 522 -20.41 -14.80 -25.72
C ILE A 522 -19.35 -14.18 -26.63
N PHE A 523 -18.12 -14.67 -26.56
CA PHE A 523 -17.00 -14.11 -27.30
C PHE A 523 -16.93 -14.52 -28.75
N LYS A 524 -17.43 -15.72 -29.11
CA LYS A 524 -17.62 -16.14 -30.52
C LYS A 524 -18.59 -15.22 -31.27
N ASN A 525 -19.59 -14.68 -30.57
CA ASN A 525 -20.64 -13.82 -31.13
C ASN A 525 -20.36 -12.31 -30.95
N SER A 526 -19.11 -11.93 -30.70
CA SER A 526 -18.70 -10.53 -30.58
C SER A 526 -17.28 -10.30 -31.13
N VAL A 527 -16.94 -9.04 -31.38
CA VAL A 527 -15.66 -8.66 -32.01
C VAL A 527 -14.98 -7.51 -31.26
N LEU A 528 -13.65 -7.42 -31.37
CA LEU A 528 -12.87 -6.32 -30.78
C LEU A 528 -12.78 -5.09 -31.68
N LYS A 529 -13.02 -5.25 -32.99
CA LYS A 529 -12.94 -4.18 -33.99
C LYS A 529 -14.03 -4.36 -35.05
N ILE A 530 -14.57 -3.26 -35.55
CA ILE A 530 -15.46 -3.24 -36.72
C ILE A 530 -14.65 -2.64 -37.87
N ASN A 531 -14.50 -3.40 -38.95
CA ASN A 531 -13.93 -2.86 -40.20
C ASN A 531 -15.08 -2.31 -41.04
N ILE A 532 -15.26 -0.99 -41.02
CA ILE A 532 -16.16 -0.33 -41.97
C ILE A 532 -15.38 -0.21 -43.28
N THR A 533 -15.69 -1.06 -44.25
CA THR A 533 -15.24 -0.86 -45.64
C THR A 533 -16.17 0.21 -46.22
N THR A 534 -15.65 1.42 -46.41
CA THR A 534 -16.35 2.54 -47.07
C THR A 534 -16.49 2.31 -48.56
#